data_AF-A0A533SKP3-F1
#
_entry.id   AF-A0A533SKP3-F1
#
_cell.length_a   1.000
_cell.length_b   1.000
_cell.length_c   1.000
_cell.angle_alpha   90.00
_cell.angle_beta   90.00
_cell.angle_gamma   90.00
#
_symmetry.space_group_name_H-M   'P 1'
#
loop_
_entity.id
_entity.type
_entity.pdbx_description
1 polymer ?
#
loop_
_entity_poly.entity_id
_entity_poly.type
_entity_poly.pdbx_seq_one_letter_code
_entity_poly.pdbx_strand_id
1 'polypeptide(L)' 'YLPNTSETFLSAEALSDRLRRAGFEEVGFHRFNFGTMAIHWGRKSSD' A
#
# COMPACT_ATOMS: atom_id res chain seq x y z
N TYR A 1 -12.05 10.55 17.82
CA TYR A 1 -11.43 9.48 17.01
C TYR A 1 -12.25 9.35 15.74
N LEU A 2 -11.63 9.49 14.56
CA LEU A 2 -12.28 9.51 13.25
C LEU A 2 -12.63 8.08 12.82
N PRO A 3 -13.91 7.67 12.80
CA PRO A 3 -14.29 6.30 12.45
C PRO A 3 -14.16 6.01 10.94
N ASN A 4 -14.10 7.04 10.08
CA ASN A 4 -14.20 6.86 8.62
C ASN A 4 -12.88 6.53 7.89
N THR A 5 -11.71 6.60 8.56
CA THR A 5 -10.42 6.57 7.85
C THR A 5 -9.88 5.16 7.60
N SER A 6 -10.30 4.17 8.37
CA SER A 6 -9.87 2.76 8.20
C SER A 6 -10.82 1.95 7.31
N GLU A 7 -12.13 2.21 7.37
CA GLU A 7 -13.13 1.49 6.55
C GLU A 7 -13.01 1.79 5.05
N THR A 8 -12.52 2.98 4.70
CA THR A 8 -12.30 3.39 3.29
C THR A 8 -10.84 3.20 2.84
N PHE A 9 -10.01 2.54 3.65
CA PHE A 9 -8.62 2.33 3.28
C PHE A 9 -8.51 1.30 2.15
N LEU A 10 -7.58 1.53 1.23
CA LEU A 10 -7.39 0.66 0.07
C LEU A 10 -6.97 -0.75 0.50
N SER A 11 -7.37 -1.76 -0.30
CA SER A 11 -6.78 -3.09 -0.18
C SER A 11 -5.27 -3.01 -0.41
N ALA A 12 -4.54 -4.01 0.09
CA ALA A 12 -3.08 -4.04 -0.06
C ALA A 12 -2.64 -4.02 -1.53
N GLU A 13 -3.37 -4.71 -2.42
CA GLU A 13 -3.17 -4.66 -3.87
C GLU A 13 -3.46 -3.28 -4.45
N ALA A 14 -4.60 -2.68 -4.12
CA ALA A 14 -4.98 -1.39 -4.67
C ALA A 14 -3.99 -0.28 -4.27
N LEU A 15 -3.46 -0.34 -3.05
CA LEU A 15 -2.40 0.55 -2.59
C LEU A 15 -1.06 0.27 -3.30
N SER A 16 -0.70 -1.00 -3.49
CA SER A 16 0.49 -1.39 -4.26
C SER A 16 0.42 -0.86 -5.71
N ASP A 17 -0.73 -0.99 -6.37
CA ASP A 17 -0.94 -0.44 -7.71
C ASP A 17 -0.91 1.10 -7.73
N ARG A 18 -1.37 1.74 -6.64
CA ARG A 18 -1.27 3.19 -6.51
C ARG A 18 0.19 3.65 -6.40
N LEU A 19 1.05 2.91 -5.70
CA LEU A 19 2.48 3.19 -5.64
C LEU A 19 3.16 3.03 -7.02
N ARG A 20 2.83 1.98 -7.77
CA ARG A 20 3.32 1.80 -9.16
C ARG A 20 2.91 2.96 -10.06
N ARG A 21 1.64 3.35 -10.03
CA ARG A 21 1.12 4.50 -10.80
C ARG A 21 1.74 5.84 -10.40
N ALA A 22 2.27 5.94 -9.18
CA ALA A 22 2.97 7.12 -8.69
C ALA A 22 4.46 7.15 -9.08
N GLY A 23 4.96 6.15 -9.83
CA GLY A 23 6.35 6.11 -10.31
C GLY A 23 7.33 5.47 -9.33
N PHE A 24 6.85 4.77 -8.30
CA PHE A 24 7.73 3.91 -7.49
C PHE A 24 8.03 2.62 -8.25
N GLU A 25 9.28 2.18 -8.15
CA GLU A 25 9.80 0.92 -8.66
C GLU A 25 9.94 -0.11 -7.54
N GLU A 26 10.14 -1.39 -7.90
CA GLU A 26 10.31 -2.48 -6.92
C GLU A 26 9.19 -2.53 -5.85
N VAL A 27 7.97 -2.17 -6.26
CA VAL A 27 6.82 -2.05 -5.38
C VAL A 27 6.33 -3.42 -4.93
N GLY A 28 6.19 -3.59 -3.63
CA GLY A 28 5.66 -4.79 -3.01
C GLY A 28 4.94 -4.50 -1.69
N PHE A 29 4.35 -5.56 -1.13
CA PHE A 29 3.77 -5.52 0.21
C PHE A 29 3.79 -6.92 0.84
N HIS A 30 3.71 -6.96 2.17
CA HIS A 30 3.52 -8.19 2.93
C HIS A 30 2.37 -8.03 3.91
N ARG A 31 1.48 -9.03 3.94
CA ARG A 31 0.34 -9.07 4.86
C ARG A 31 0.71 -9.72 6.17
N PHE A 32 0.17 -9.19 7.26
CA PHE A 32 0.28 -9.77 8.59
C PHE A 32 -1.12 -10.01 9.15
N ASN A 33 -1.19 -10.75 10.26
CA ASN A 33 -2.41 -10.95 11.05
C ASN A 33 -3.61 -11.34 10.15
N PHE A 34 -3.44 -12.37 9.32
CA PHE A 34 -4.45 -12.88 8.40
C PHE A 34 -5.04 -11.83 7.44
N GLY A 35 -4.24 -10.82 7.07
CA GLY A 35 -4.62 -9.80 6.09
C GLY A 35 -5.33 -8.59 6.68
N THR A 36 -5.40 -8.47 8.01
CA THR A 36 -5.91 -7.27 8.69
C THR A 36 -4.96 -6.08 8.58
N MET A 37 -3.68 -6.32 8.27
CA MET A 37 -2.71 -5.27 7.99
C MET A 37 -1.69 -5.71 6.92
N ALA A 38 -1.04 -4.72 6.30
CA ALA A 38 0.08 -4.95 5.40
C ALA A 38 1.13 -3.84 5.54
N ILE A 39 2.40 -4.18 5.35
CA ILE A 39 3.49 -3.23 5.16
C ILE A 39 3.77 -3.14 3.67
N HIS A 40 3.81 -1.92 3.13
CA HIS A 40 4.09 -1.62 1.73
C HIS A 40 5.47 -0.97 1.59
N TRP A 41 6.13 -1.22 0.46
CA TRP A 41 7.38 -0.55 0.09
C TRP A 41 7.41 -0.26 -1.40
N GLY A 42 8.31 0.65 -1.77
CA GLY A 42 8.66 0.98 -3.15
C GLY A 42 9.92 1.84 -3.16
N ARG A 43 10.77 1.66 -4.16
CA ARG A 43 11.95 2.49 -4.39
C ARG A 43 11.55 3.66 -5.27
N LYS A 44 11.92 4.88 -4.87
CA LYS A 44 11.75 6.05 -5.76
C LYS A 44 12.60 5.83 -7.01
N SER A 45 12.01 6.01 -8.20
CA SER A 45 12.79 5.98 -9.44
C SER A 45 13.85 7.08 -9.41
N SER A 46 15.03 6.79 -9.96
CA SER A 46 16.20 7.67 -9.92
C SER A 46 16.37 8.56 -11.15
N ASP A 47 15.32 8.65 -12.00
CA ASP A 47 15.28 9.55 -13.17
C ASP A 47 15.18 11.04 -12.76
#